data_AF-A0A378SK39-F1
#
_entry.id   AF-A0A378SK39-F1
#
_cell.length_a   1.000
_cell.length_b   1.000
_cell.length_c   1.000
_cell.angle_alpha   90.00
_cell.angle_beta   90.00
_cell.angle_gamma   90.00
#
_symmetry.space_group_name_H-M   'P 1'
#
loop_
_entity.id
_entity.type
_entity.pdbx_description
1 polymer ?
#
loop_
_entity_poly.entity_id
_entity_poly.type
_entity_poly.pdbx_seq_one_letter_code
_entity_poly.pdbx_strand_id
1 'polypeptide(L)'
;MKNIAAASPVKVSADGHGVVSHAGMGMLRELADRTGLSAQVTAALADTYRGPWVYAPGEVFADLAAAVADGADCIDAVGQLCGDREHVLGAKASTTTMWRLIDERIDAAHLPGVRAARAAARAAAWAVGAAPTTGGWLHIDIDATLVIDHSDNKAGAAPTWKKTFGLHPLLAFLDRPDIAGGEALAGLLRNGNAGSNTASDHIIVLHQALASLPAAWRPNLLTVSQHDDHGVVIRH
;
A
#
# COMPACT_ATOMS: atom_id res chain seq x y z
N MET A 1 13.38 -9.92 22.62
CA MET A 1 12.44 -9.51 21.54
C MET A 1 11.50 -10.68 21.31
N LYS A 2 10.21 -10.51 21.61
CA LYS A 2 9.21 -11.50 21.22
C LYS A 2 8.98 -11.26 19.72
N ASN A 3 9.57 -12.08 18.87
CA ASN A 3 9.06 -12.22 17.51
C ASN A 3 7.58 -12.57 17.65
N ILE A 4 6.70 -11.82 17.01
CA ILE A 4 5.31 -12.24 16.88
C ILE A 4 5.40 -13.55 16.09
N ALA A 5 5.14 -14.65 16.80
CA ALA A 5 4.88 -15.92 16.18
C ALA A 5 3.76 -15.67 15.16
N ALA A 6 3.93 -16.17 13.93
CA ALA A 6 2.82 -16.34 12.99
C ALA A 6 1.58 -16.70 13.81
N ALA A 7 0.50 -15.94 13.66
CA ALA A 7 -0.69 -16.11 14.50
C ALA A 7 -1.02 -17.60 14.59
N SER A 8 -1.23 -18.11 15.81
CA SER A 8 -1.51 -19.54 16.01
C SER A 8 -2.54 -20.01 14.98
N PRO A 9 -2.35 -21.16 14.31
CA PRO A 9 -3.25 -21.62 13.26
C PRO A 9 -4.71 -21.54 13.73
N VAL A 10 -5.50 -20.68 13.08
CA VAL A 10 -6.90 -20.47 13.44
C VAL A 10 -7.74 -21.47 12.65
N LYS A 11 -8.54 -22.28 13.34
CA LYS A 11 -9.57 -23.10 12.71
C LYS A 11 -10.80 -22.24 12.47
N VAL A 12 -11.14 -22.02 11.20
CA VAL A 12 -12.38 -21.34 10.81
C VAL A 12 -13.48 -22.39 10.65
N SER A 13 -14.58 -22.25 11.39
CA SER A 13 -15.81 -23.01 11.17
C SER A 13 -17.01 -22.07 11.13
N ALA A 14 -18.07 -22.44 10.41
CA ALA A 14 -19.26 -21.61 10.23
C ALA A 14 -20.31 -21.79 11.34
N ASP A 15 -20.06 -22.67 12.32
CA ASP A 15 -21.02 -23.20 13.29
C ASP A 15 -20.49 -23.21 14.75
N GLY A 16 -19.56 -22.32 15.09
CA GLY A 16 -18.94 -22.23 16.42
C GLY A 16 -19.55 -21.20 17.37
N HIS A 17 -19.30 -21.36 18.68
CA HIS A 17 -19.43 -20.29 19.67
C HIS A 17 -18.14 -19.46 19.69
N GLY A 18 -18.24 -18.13 19.80
CA GLY A 18 -17.08 -17.23 19.70
C GLY A 18 -16.82 -16.71 18.27
N VAL A 19 -17.88 -16.27 17.60
CA VAL A 19 -17.79 -15.66 16.26
C VAL A 19 -16.96 -14.38 16.33
N VAL A 20 -15.90 -14.31 15.52
CA VAL A 20 -15.11 -13.09 15.32
C VAL A 20 -15.33 -12.62 13.89
N SER A 21 -16.06 -11.52 13.72
CA SER A 21 -16.13 -10.84 12.43
C SER A 21 -14.73 -10.39 12.01
N HIS A 22 -14.43 -10.43 10.71
CA HIS A 22 -13.17 -9.95 10.15
C HIS A 22 -11.91 -10.76 10.55
N ALA A 23 -12.05 -12.05 10.90
CA ALA A 23 -10.91 -12.93 11.19
C ALA A 23 -9.88 -13.03 10.05
N GLY A 24 -10.30 -12.78 8.80
CA GLY A 24 -9.42 -12.75 7.63
C GLY A 24 -8.31 -11.69 7.70
N MET A 25 -8.45 -10.69 8.58
CA MET A 25 -7.44 -9.64 8.76
C MET A 25 -6.09 -10.15 9.25
N GLY A 26 -6.07 -11.26 9.99
CA GLY A 26 -4.82 -11.92 10.37
C GLY A 26 -3.99 -12.36 9.16
N MET A 27 -4.63 -12.76 8.06
CA MET A 27 -3.94 -13.20 6.84
C MET A 27 -3.22 -12.05 6.14
N LEU A 28 -3.76 -10.83 6.18
CA LEU A 28 -3.11 -9.67 5.58
C LEU A 28 -1.82 -9.26 6.32
N ARG A 29 -1.82 -9.41 7.66
CA ARG A 29 -0.61 -9.21 8.48
C ARG A 29 0.42 -10.29 8.22
N GLU A 30 -0.02 -11.55 8.21
CA GLU A 30 0.85 -12.69 7.91
C GLU A 30 1.48 -12.55 6.52
N LEU A 31 0.72 -12.06 5.53
CA LEU A 31 1.26 -11.75 4.20
C LEU A 31 2.31 -10.64 4.25
N ALA A 32 2.07 -9.55 4.98
CA ALA A 32 3.05 -8.48 5.17
C ALA A 32 4.34 -8.99 5.82
N ASP A 33 4.24 -9.87 6.81
CA ASP A 33 5.41 -10.44 7.50
C ASP A 33 6.16 -11.44 6.60
N ARG A 34 5.46 -12.35 5.92
CA ARG A 34 6.06 -13.35 5.01
C ARG A 34 6.72 -12.75 3.79
N THR A 35 6.20 -11.64 3.29
CA THR A 35 6.82 -10.89 2.19
C THR A 35 7.95 -9.98 2.66
N GLY A 36 8.18 -9.89 3.98
CA GLY A 36 9.21 -9.04 4.58
C GLY A 36 8.86 -7.55 4.58
N LEU A 37 7.62 -7.17 4.30
CA LEU A 37 7.17 -5.77 4.28
C LEU A 37 7.38 -5.11 5.64
N SER A 38 6.90 -5.73 6.72
CA SER A 38 7.00 -5.17 8.08
C SER A 38 8.46 -4.98 8.52
N ALA A 39 9.33 -5.95 8.22
CA ALA A 39 10.76 -5.85 8.54
C ALA A 39 11.44 -4.73 7.75
N GLN A 40 11.14 -4.59 6.46
CA GLN A 40 11.75 -3.57 5.60
C GLN A 40 11.25 -2.16 5.89
N VAL A 41 9.96 -1.98 6.20
CA VAL A 41 9.43 -0.68 6.65
C VAL A 41 10.04 -0.30 7.99
N THR A 42 10.22 -1.26 8.91
CA THR A 42 10.93 -1.02 10.17
C THR A 42 12.36 -0.54 9.93
N ALA A 43 13.10 -1.21 9.03
CA ALA A 43 14.46 -0.80 8.69
C ALA A 43 14.50 0.59 8.04
N ALA A 44 13.56 0.89 7.16
CA ALA A 44 13.46 2.18 6.46
C ALA A 44 13.13 3.36 7.38
N LEU A 45 12.57 3.11 8.56
CA LEU A 45 12.18 4.15 9.51
C LEU A 45 13.01 4.14 10.80
N ALA A 46 13.97 3.23 10.93
CA ALA A 46 14.66 2.94 12.19
C ALA A 46 15.40 4.17 12.76
N ASP A 47 15.99 5.00 11.89
CA ASP A 47 16.72 6.22 12.25
C ASP A 47 15.82 7.35 12.75
N THR A 48 14.51 7.28 12.49
CA THR A 48 13.53 8.21 13.05
C THR A 48 13.25 7.95 14.54
N TYR A 49 13.76 6.84 15.11
CA TYR A 49 13.55 6.45 16.51
C TYR A 49 14.85 6.57 17.33
N ARG A 50 14.75 7.11 18.55
CA ARG A 50 15.90 7.32 19.45
C ARG A 50 16.22 6.11 20.35
N GLY A 51 15.47 5.03 20.25
CA GLY A 51 15.58 3.88 21.14
C GLY A 51 14.71 2.71 20.70
N PRO A 52 14.73 1.61 21.46
CA PRO A 52 13.95 0.42 21.13
C PRO A 52 12.45 0.77 21.09
N TRP A 53 11.77 0.27 20.08
CA TRP A 53 10.33 0.41 19.94
C TRP A 53 9.59 -0.68 20.73
N VAL A 54 8.43 -0.32 21.28
CA VAL A 54 7.47 -1.29 21.84
C VAL A 54 6.73 -2.00 20.71
N TYR A 55 6.31 -1.25 19.69
CA TYR A 55 5.69 -1.74 18.46
C TYR A 55 6.56 -1.35 17.28
N ALA A 56 7.01 -2.31 16.48
CA ALA A 56 7.91 -2.00 15.38
C ALA A 56 7.19 -1.13 14.34
N PRO A 57 7.86 -0.12 13.73
CA PRO A 57 7.20 0.80 12.80
C PRO A 57 6.51 0.09 11.63
N GLY A 58 7.12 -0.98 11.12
CA GLY A 58 6.52 -1.77 10.05
C GLY A 58 5.38 -2.69 10.49
N GLU A 59 5.33 -3.10 11.76
CA GLU A 59 4.15 -3.78 12.32
C GLU A 59 2.98 -2.81 12.40
N VAL A 60 3.21 -1.59 12.92
CA VAL A 60 2.18 -0.55 12.98
C VAL A 60 1.71 -0.17 11.56
N PHE A 61 2.61 -0.13 10.58
CA PHE A 61 2.28 0.08 9.18
C PHE A 61 1.36 -1.03 8.61
N ALA A 62 1.68 -2.30 8.88
CA ALA A 62 0.85 -3.42 8.46
C ALA A 62 -0.54 -3.38 9.11
N ASP A 63 -0.63 -2.91 10.36
CA ASP A 63 -1.89 -2.78 11.10
C ASP A 63 -2.81 -1.72 10.49
N LEU A 64 -2.22 -0.60 10.10
CA LEU A 64 -2.93 0.46 9.38
C LEU A 64 -3.43 -0.04 8.02
N ALA A 65 -2.58 -0.69 7.24
CA ALA A 65 -2.95 -1.22 5.93
C ALA A 65 -4.05 -2.29 6.04
N ALA A 66 -3.94 -3.18 7.02
CA ALA A 66 -4.95 -4.16 7.35
C ALA A 66 -6.28 -3.45 7.69
N ALA A 67 -6.30 -2.56 8.67
CA ALA A 67 -7.55 -1.90 9.05
C ALA A 67 -8.21 -1.13 7.90
N VAL A 68 -7.45 -0.47 7.02
CA VAL A 68 -8.00 0.16 5.80
C VAL A 68 -8.63 -0.89 4.87
N ALA A 69 -7.97 -2.04 4.67
CA ALA A 69 -8.54 -3.15 3.91
C ALA A 69 -9.79 -3.76 4.57
N ASP A 70 -9.91 -3.63 5.90
CA ASP A 70 -11.09 -4.01 6.68
C ASP A 70 -12.24 -2.98 6.60
N GLY A 71 -12.02 -1.85 5.95
CA GLY A 71 -13.00 -0.77 5.77
C GLY A 71 -12.82 0.43 6.71
N ALA A 72 -11.70 0.54 7.44
CA ALA A 72 -11.41 1.74 8.20
C ALA A 72 -11.23 2.95 7.27
N ASP A 73 -12.01 4.00 7.51
CA ASP A 73 -11.96 5.28 6.80
C ASP A 73 -11.24 6.38 7.60
N CYS A 74 -10.95 6.12 8.88
CA CYS A 74 -10.21 6.99 9.77
C CYS A 74 -9.33 6.18 10.74
N ILE A 75 -8.32 6.84 11.30
CA ILE A 75 -7.35 6.19 12.19
C ILE A 75 -7.92 5.83 13.57
N ASP A 76 -8.97 6.52 14.02
CA ASP A 76 -9.68 6.15 15.23
C ASP A 76 -10.41 4.82 15.04
N ALA A 77 -11.01 4.61 13.85
CA ALA A 77 -11.56 3.32 13.47
C ALA A 77 -10.46 2.25 13.40
N VAL A 78 -9.26 2.56 12.92
CA VAL A 78 -8.11 1.64 12.99
C VAL A 78 -7.82 1.24 14.44
N GLY A 79 -7.73 2.21 15.35
CA GLY A 79 -7.51 1.98 16.78
C GLY A 79 -8.58 1.10 17.41
N GLN A 80 -9.86 1.34 17.06
CA GLN A 80 -10.98 0.54 17.53
C GLN A 80 -10.94 -0.90 16.98
N LEU A 81 -10.78 -1.08 15.66
CA LEU A 81 -10.74 -2.40 15.02
C LEU A 81 -9.57 -3.25 15.52
N CYS A 82 -8.45 -2.61 15.82
CA CYS A 82 -7.28 -3.24 16.40
C CYS A 82 -7.49 -3.60 17.89
N GLY A 83 -8.06 -2.68 18.68
CA GLY A 83 -8.28 -2.84 20.12
C GLY A 83 -9.37 -3.86 20.47
N ASP A 84 -10.52 -3.81 19.78
CA ASP A 84 -11.66 -4.72 20.02
C ASP A 84 -11.32 -6.20 19.73
N ARG A 85 -10.18 -6.46 19.07
CA ARG A 85 -9.77 -7.76 18.55
C ARG A 85 -8.39 -8.19 19.04
N GLU A 86 -7.95 -7.69 20.19
CA GLU A 86 -6.66 -8.06 20.80
C GLU A 86 -6.49 -9.59 20.94
N HIS A 87 -7.57 -10.32 21.18
CA HIS A 87 -7.57 -11.78 21.30
C HIS A 87 -7.20 -12.53 19.99
N VAL A 88 -7.37 -11.89 18.81
CA VAL A 88 -6.97 -12.46 17.50
C VAL A 88 -5.72 -11.79 16.95
N LEU A 89 -5.59 -10.47 17.14
CA LEU A 89 -4.53 -9.69 16.51
C LEU A 89 -3.33 -9.45 17.45
N GLY A 90 -3.44 -9.76 18.75
CA GLY A 90 -2.48 -9.42 19.78
C GLY A 90 -2.54 -7.94 20.18
N ALA A 91 -1.71 -7.51 21.12
CA ALA A 91 -1.63 -6.11 21.56
C ALA A 91 -1.31 -5.15 20.39
N LYS A 92 -1.85 -3.93 20.46
CA LYS A 92 -1.81 -2.95 19.35
C LYS A 92 -1.33 -1.59 19.80
N ALA A 93 -0.68 -0.90 18.86
CA ALA A 93 -0.29 0.49 19.06
C ALA A 93 -1.51 1.38 19.29
N SER A 94 -1.37 2.41 20.12
CA SER A 94 -2.43 3.40 20.32
C SER A 94 -2.64 4.24 19.05
N THR A 95 -3.82 4.84 18.90
CA THR A 95 -4.12 5.79 17.81
C THR A 95 -3.06 6.88 17.69
N THR A 96 -2.59 7.43 18.82
CA THR A 96 -1.51 8.44 18.82
C THR A 96 -0.21 7.90 18.23
N THR A 97 0.14 6.64 18.48
CA THR A 97 1.34 6.01 17.92
C THR A 97 1.20 5.78 16.42
N MET A 98 0.02 5.35 15.98
CA MET A 98 -0.32 5.20 14.57
C MET A 98 -0.27 6.55 13.83
N TRP A 99 -0.81 7.61 14.42
CA TRP A 99 -0.75 8.97 13.86
C TRP A 99 0.69 9.43 13.69
N ARG A 100 1.52 9.28 14.72
CA ARG A 100 2.94 9.66 14.66
C ARG A 100 3.68 8.94 13.55
N LEU A 101 3.40 7.65 13.31
CA LEU A 101 3.99 6.92 12.20
C LEU A 101 3.73 7.61 10.87
N ILE A 102 2.46 7.92 10.57
CA ILE A 102 2.06 8.52 9.29
C ILE A 102 2.52 9.97 9.17
N ASP A 103 2.30 10.78 10.21
CA ASP A 103 2.45 12.24 10.15
C ASP A 103 3.90 12.71 10.41
N GLU A 104 4.63 12.02 11.29
CA GLU A 104 5.98 12.44 11.70
C GLU A 104 7.10 11.57 11.13
N ARG A 105 6.87 10.26 10.90
CA ARG A 105 7.96 9.32 10.56
C ARG A 105 8.05 9.01 9.07
N ILE A 106 6.92 8.86 8.38
CA ILE A 106 6.90 8.68 6.93
C ILE A 106 6.93 10.06 6.26
N ASP A 107 8.06 10.74 6.38
CA ASP A 107 8.30 12.03 5.74
C ASP A 107 8.82 11.87 4.29
N ALA A 108 9.14 13.01 3.65
CA ALA A 108 9.66 13.02 2.29
C ALA A 108 11.00 12.29 2.12
N ALA A 109 11.85 12.24 3.16
CA ALA A 109 13.14 11.58 3.12
C ALA A 109 13.01 10.05 3.25
N HIS A 110 12.04 9.57 4.01
CA HIS A 110 11.84 8.13 4.28
C HIS A 110 10.82 7.47 3.34
N LEU A 111 9.94 8.24 2.71
CA LEU A 111 8.95 7.71 1.74
C LEU A 111 9.57 6.85 0.62
N PRO A 112 10.75 7.17 0.04
CA PRO A 112 11.43 6.27 -0.90
C PRO A 112 11.76 4.90 -0.30
N GLY A 113 12.14 4.83 0.97
CA GLY A 113 12.42 3.57 1.68
C GLY A 113 11.16 2.72 1.86
N VAL A 114 10.03 3.34 2.22
CA VAL A 114 8.73 2.66 2.30
C VAL A 114 8.27 2.15 0.92
N ARG A 115 8.49 2.94 -0.14
CA ARG A 115 8.21 2.51 -1.53
C ARG A 115 9.08 1.31 -1.93
N ALA A 116 10.37 1.31 -1.57
CA ALA A 116 11.26 0.19 -1.82
C ALA A 116 10.84 -1.08 -1.06
N ALA A 117 10.45 -0.95 0.21
CA ALA A 117 9.91 -2.05 1.00
C ALA A 117 8.66 -2.67 0.35
N ARG A 118 7.73 -1.85 -0.14
CA ARG A 118 6.56 -2.33 -0.91
C ARG A 118 6.96 -3.06 -2.20
N ALA A 119 7.93 -2.52 -2.94
CA ALA A 119 8.40 -3.15 -4.19
C ALA A 119 9.06 -4.51 -3.93
N ALA A 120 9.86 -4.63 -2.87
CA ALA A 120 10.48 -5.88 -2.47
C ALA A 120 9.45 -6.91 -1.98
N ALA A 121 8.47 -6.48 -1.17
CA ALA A 121 7.38 -7.33 -0.74
C ALA A 121 6.56 -7.88 -1.91
N ARG A 122 6.29 -7.06 -2.93
CA ARG A 122 5.69 -7.50 -4.19
C ARG A 122 6.54 -8.55 -4.89
N ALA A 123 7.84 -8.30 -5.04
CA ALA A 123 8.74 -9.27 -5.67
C ALA A 123 8.75 -10.62 -4.93
N ALA A 124 8.73 -10.60 -3.60
CA ALA A 124 8.63 -11.81 -2.79
C ALA A 124 7.31 -12.55 -3.02
N ALA A 125 6.17 -11.84 -3.03
CA ALA A 125 4.86 -12.43 -3.31
C ALA A 125 4.78 -13.02 -4.73
N TRP A 126 5.31 -12.30 -5.72
CA TRP A 126 5.31 -12.75 -7.12
C TRP A 126 6.16 -14.00 -7.31
N ALA A 127 7.29 -14.10 -6.62
CA ALA A 127 8.17 -15.28 -6.68
C ALA A 127 7.51 -16.57 -6.15
N VAL A 128 6.47 -16.46 -5.32
CA VAL A 128 5.75 -17.61 -4.74
C VAL A 128 4.36 -17.84 -5.34
N GLY A 129 4.07 -17.21 -6.49
CA GLY A 129 2.87 -17.50 -7.28
C GLY A 129 1.83 -16.38 -7.35
N ALA A 130 2.09 -15.19 -6.81
CA ALA A 130 1.20 -14.04 -6.96
C ALA A 130 1.43 -13.25 -8.28
N ALA A 131 2.44 -13.62 -9.05
CA ALA A 131 2.78 -12.95 -10.30
C ALA A 131 1.63 -13.07 -11.32
N PRO A 132 1.47 -12.08 -12.21
CA PRO A 132 0.61 -12.22 -13.38
C PRO A 132 1.04 -13.43 -14.22
N THR A 133 0.11 -13.96 -15.04
CA THR A 133 0.44 -15.04 -15.98
C THR A 133 1.62 -14.66 -16.86
N THR A 134 2.67 -15.47 -16.83
CA THR A 134 3.86 -15.28 -17.67
C THR A 134 3.49 -15.41 -19.14
N GLY A 135 4.05 -14.56 -19.98
CA GLY A 135 3.90 -14.70 -21.43
C GLY A 135 3.06 -13.62 -22.11
N GLY A 136 2.58 -12.62 -21.36
CA GLY A 136 1.76 -11.52 -21.89
C GLY A 136 2.29 -10.14 -21.51
N TRP A 137 1.66 -9.11 -22.07
CA TRP A 137 1.96 -7.72 -21.76
C TRP A 137 1.37 -7.31 -20.40
N LEU A 138 2.17 -6.67 -19.57
CA LEU A 138 1.68 -5.97 -18.39
C LEU A 138 0.99 -4.69 -18.84
N HIS A 139 -0.24 -4.45 -18.39
CA HIS A 139 -0.96 -3.22 -18.70
C HIS A 139 -1.01 -2.34 -17.46
N ILE A 140 -0.42 -1.16 -17.53
CA ILE A 140 -0.46 -0.18 -16.43
C ILE A 140 -1.45 0.91 -16.80
N ASP A 141 -2.50 1.04 -16.01
CA ASP A 141 -3.47 2.12 -16.09
C ASP A 141 -3.03 3.28 -15.21
N ILE A 142 -2.99 4.49 -15.77
CA ILE A 142 -2.65 5.72 -15.06
C ILE A 142 -3.81 6.69 -15.17
N ASP A 143 -4.55 6.86 -14.07
CA ASP A 143 -5.70 7.76 -14.02
C ASP A 143 -5.69 8.66 -12.79
N ALA A 144 -6.29 9.84 -12.95
CA ALA A 144 -6.44 10.83 -11.91
C ALA A 144 -7.82 10.68 -11.24
N THR A 145 -7.81 10.47 -9.93
CA THR A 145 -9.06 10.33 -9.15
C THR A 145 -9.29 11.54 -8.26
N LEU A 146 -10.57 11.86 -7.99
CA LEU A 146 -10.95 12.93 -7.09
C LEU A 146 -11.20 12.39 -5.70
N VAL A 147 -10.48 12.93 -4.71
CA VAL A 147 -10.74 12.68 -3.29
C VAL A 147 -11.43 13.92 -2.74
N ILE A 148 -12.74 13.81 -2.53
CA ILE A 148 -13.56 14.93 -2.03
C ILE A 148 -13.17 15.23 -0.59
N ASP A 149 -12.98 16.51 -0.29
CA ASP A 149 -12.75 17.00 1.06
C ASP A 149 -13.81 18.07 1.38
N HIS A 150 -14.39 17.99 2.57
CA HIS A 150 -15.42 18.90 3.05
C HIS A 150 -14.92 19.86 4.13
N SER A 151 -13.62 19.85 4.41
CA SER A 151 -12.99 20.67 5.44
C SER A 151 -12.58 22.02 4.88
N ASP A 152 -12.76 23.07 5.66
CA ASP A 152 -12.50 24.44 5.21
C ASP A 152 -11.01 24.77 5.01
N ASN A 153 -10.08 23.94 5.51
CA ASN A 153 -8.64 24.23 5.56
C ASN A 153 -7.73 23.01 5.36
N LYS A 154 -8.16 22.01 4.58
CA LYS A 154 -7.27 20.88 4.27
C LYS A 154 -6.15 21.31 3.33
N ALA A 155 -4.89 21.10 3.73
CA ALA A 155 -3.73 21.44 2.91
C ALA A 155 -3.80 20.73 1.54
N GLY A 156 -3.59 21.51 0.46
CA GLY A 156 -3.64 21.02 -0.93
C GLY A 156 -5.04 20.83 -1.51
N ALA A 157 -6.10 20.85 -0.68
CA ALA A 157 -7.46 20.79 -1.18
C ALA A 157 -7.82 22.08 -1.92
N ALA A 158 -8.44 21.95 -3.09
CA ALA A 158 -8.77 23.08 -3.96
C ALA A 158 -10.02 22.79 -4.78
N PRO A 159 -10.67 23.82 -5.36
CA PRO A 159 -11.71 23.61 -6.36
C PRO A 159 -11.18 22.80 -7.54
N THR A 160 -11.95 21.80 -7.92
CA THR A 160 -11.63 20.83 -8.97
C THR A 160 -12.39 21.17 -10.25
N TRP A 161 -11.96 20.64 -11.39
CA TRP A 161 -12.64 20.88 -12.66
C TRP A 161 -14.10 20.36 -12.68
N LYS A 162 -14.39 19.26 -11.94
CA LYS A 162 -15.73 18.69 -11.79
C LYS A 162 -16.64 19.50 -10.86
N LYS A 163 -16.24 20.73 -10.48
CA LYS A 163 -16.96 21.60 -9.55
C LYS A 163 -17.14 20.98 -8.15
N THR A 164 -16.25 20.07 -7.77
CA THR A 164 -16.10 19.56 -6.40
C THR A 164 -14.91 20.23 -5.71
N PHE A 165 -14.72 20.01 -4.41
CA PHE A 165 -13.58 20.51 -3.64
C PHE A 165 -12.84 19.33 -3.02
N GLY A 166 -11.51 19.31 -3.11
CA GLY A 166 -10.72 18.17 -2.62
C GLY A 166 -9.34 18.07 -3.25
N LEU A 167 -8.82 16.85 -3.35
CA LEU A 167 -7.51 16.51 -3.93
C LEU A 167 -7.68 15.77 -5.25
N HIS A 168 -6.63 15.77 -6.07
CA HIS A 168 -6.64 15.14 -7.40
C HIS A 168 -5.41 14.23 -7.62
N PRO A 169 -5.19 13.20 -6.78
CA PRO A 169 -4.05 12.30 -6.93
C PRO A 169 -4.04 11.58 -8.29
N LEU A 170 -2.84 11.25 -8.76
CA LEU A 170 -2.62 10.44 -9.97
C LEU A 170 -2.12 9.07 -9.52
N LEU A 171 -2.82 8.00 -9.90
CA LEU A 171 -2.52 6.63 -9.46
C LEU A 171 -2.13 5.76 -10.64
N ALA A 172 -1.25 4.78 -10.40
CA ALA A 172 -0.84 3.80 -11.39
C ALA A 172 -1.16 2.39 -10.89
N PHE A 173 -1.99 1.66 -11.63
CA PHE A 173 -2.40 0.30 -11.32
C PHE A 173 -1.97 -0.65 -12.42
N LEU A 174 -1.45 -1.82 -12.03
CA LEU A 174 -1.29 -2.94 -12.94
C LEU A 174 -2.65 -3.60 -13.12
N ASP A 175 -3.11 -3.75 -14.36
CA ASP A 175 -4.31 -4.49 -14.68
C ASP A 175 -4.15 -5.96 -14.27
N ARG A 176 -5.09 -6.42 -13.45
CA ARG A 176 -5.14 -7.78 -12.90
C ARG A 176 -6.59 -8.25 -12.92
N PRO A 177 -7.12 -8.66 -14.09
CA PRO A 177 -8.51 -9.10 -14.21
C PRO A 177 -8.79 -10.35 -13.38
N ASP A 178 -7.75 -11.09 -12.99
CA ASP A 178 -7.80 -12.22 -12.06
C ASP A 178 -8.10 -11.82 -10.60
N ILE A 179 -7.88 -10.55 -10.22
CA ILE A 179 -8.08 -10.05 -8.84
C ILE A 179 -8.76 -8.67 -8.81
N ALA A 180 -10.07 -8.64 -9.13
CA ALA A 180 -11.13 -7.67 -8.79
C ALA A 180 -10.88 -6.12 -8.82
N GLY A 181 -9.71 -5.62 -9.21
CA GLY A 181 -9.40 -4.19 -9.22
C GLY A 181 -7.97 -3.81 -9.62
N GLY A 182 -7.14 -4.76 -10.04
CA GLY A 182 -5.75 -4.48 -10.36
C GLY A 182 -4.83 -4.50 -9.13
N GLU A 183 -3.56 -4.25 -9.36
CA GLU A 183 -2.53 -4.18 -8.34
C GLU A 183 -1.91 -2.78 -8.29
N ALA A 184 -2.05 -2.08 -7.16
CA ALA A 184 -1.57 -0.71 -7.00
C ALA A 184 -0.03 -0.62 -7.05
N LEU A 185 0.51 0.01 -8.09
CA LEU A 185 1.95 0.14 -8.29
C LEU A 185 2.49 1.41 -7.61
N ALA A 186 1.90 2.56 -7.92
CA ALA A 186 2.35 3.86 -7.44
C ALA A 186 1.21 4.88 -7.32
N GLY A 187 1.48 5.98 -6.62
CA GLY A 187 0.55 7.10 -6.49
C GLY A 187 1.30 8.40 -6.21
N LEU A 188 0.87 9.46 -6.88
CA LEU A 188 1.35 10.82 -6.71
C LEU A 188 0.24 11.67 -6.09
N LEU A 189 0.46 12.15 -4.87
CA LEU A 189 -0.45 13.07 -4.20
C LEU A 189 -0.32 14.45 -4.84
N ARG A 190 -1.46 15.05 -5.20
CA ARG A 190 -1.52 16.33 -5.89
C ARG A 190 -2.69 17.16 -5.40
N ASN A 191 -2.56 18.47 -5.53
CA ASN A 191 -3.59 19.43 -5.18
C ASN A 191 -4.86 19.24 -6.03
N GLY A 192 -6.01 19.68 -5.53
CA GLY A 192 -7.30 19.55 -6.22
C GLY A 192 -7.39 20.20 -7.60
N ASN A 193 -6.58 21.23 -7.84
CA ASN A 193 -6.52 21.97 -9.09
C ASN A 193 -5.45 21.44 -10.06
N ALA A 194 -4.83 20.29 -9.79
CA ALA A 194 -3.86 19.68 -10.69
C ALA A 194 -4.51 19.25 -12.00
N GLY A 195 -3.81 19.46 -13.13
CA GLY A 195 -4.28 19.02 -14.45
C GLY A 195 -4.28 17.50 -14.59
N SER A 196 -5.29 16.94 -15.25
CA SER A 196 -5.38 15.48 -15.47
C SER A 196 -4.20 14.93 -16.30
N ASN A 197 -3.70 15.72 -17.26
CA ASN A 197 -2.69 15.29 -18.25
C ASN A 197 -1.36 16.02 -18.10
N THR A 198 -1.01 16.46 -16.88
CA THR A 198 0.30 17.10 -16.63
C THR A 198 1.42 16.10 -16.92
N ALA A 199 2.14 16.28 -18.04
CA ALA A 199 3.11 15.30 -18.52
C ALA A 199 4.22 14.96 -17.50
N SER A 200 4.70 15.95 -16.74
CA SER A 200 5.70 15.70 -15.69
C SER A 200 5.19 14.77 -14.59
N ASP A 201 3.92 14.89 -14.20
CA ASP A 201 3.30 14.05 -13.17
C ASP A 201 3.20 12.61 -13.66
N HIS A 202 2.81 12.44 -14.93
CA HIS A 202 2.71 11.14 -15.59
C HIS A 202 4.07 10.44 -15.70
N ILE A 203 5.13 11.18 -16.06
CA ILE A 203 6.50 10.66 -16.07
C ILE A 203 6.91 10.21 -14.66
N ILE A 204 6.67 11.05 -13.64
CA ILE A 204 7.02 10.74 -12.25
C ILE A 204 6.32 9.46 -11.77
N VAL A 205 5.00 9.36 -11.96
CA VAL A 205 4.24 8.19 -11.47
C VAL A 205 4.59 6.93 -12.26
N LEU A 206 4.88 7.04 -13.57
CA LEU A 206 5.35 5.93 -14.38
C LEU A 206 6.69 5.40 -13.90
N HIS A 207 7.67 6.27 -13.63
CA HIS A 207 8.96 5.85 -13.07
C HIS A 207 8.78 5.13 -11.73
N GLN A 208 7.91 5.65 -10.85
CA GLN A 208 7.59 5.01 -9.58
C GLN A 208 6.92 3.64 -9.78
N ALA A 209 6.00 3.52 -10.73
CA ALA A 209 5.29 2.27 -11.04
C ALA A 209 6.26 1.21 -11.56
N LEU A 210 7.14 1.54 -12.51
CA LEU A 210 8.15 0.63 -13.05
C LEU A 210 9.18 0.23 -11.98
N ALA A 211 9.62 1.17 -11.14
CA ALA A 211 10.51 0.87 -10.01
C ALA A 211 9.86 -0.08 -8.99
N SER A 212 8.52 -0.11 -8.95
CA SER A 212 7.77 -0.99 -8.06
C SER A 212 7.68 -2.44 -8.57
N LEU A 213 7.95 -2.69 -9.87
CA LEU A 213 7.95 -4.03 -10.45
C LEU A 213 9.26 -4.78 -10.16
N PRO A 214 9.24 -6.12 -10.06
CA PRO A 214 10.46 -6.92 -9.98
C PRO A 214 11.32 -6.73 -11.25
N ALA A 215 12.64 -6.77 -11.12
CA ALA A 215 13.56 -6.41 -12.22
C ALA A 215 13.32 -7.20 -13.52
N ALA A 216 12.99 -8.49 -13.42
CA ALA A 216 12.69 -9.35 -14.57
C ALA A 216 11.42 -8.95 -15.36
N TRP A 217 10.56 -8.13 -14.77
CA TRP A 217 9.29 -7.67 -15.36
C TRP A 217 9.35 -6.22 -15.83
N ARG A 218 10.49 -5.55 -15.66
CA ARG A 218 10.67 -4.18 -16.14
C ARG A 218 10.97 -4.19 -17.63
N PRO A 219 10.45 -3.23 -18.41
CA PRO A 219 10.75 -3.14 -19.83
C PRO A 219 12.25 -2.90 -20.02
N ASN A 220 12.85 -3.64 -20.96
CA ASN A 220 14.23 -3.41 -21.37
C ASN A 220 14.27 -2.23 -22.34
N LEU A 221 14.62 -1.05 -21.83
CA LEU A 221 14.70 0.17 -22.63
C LEU A 221 15.78 0.12 -23.74
N LEU A 222 16.64 -0.90 -23.74
CA LEU A 222 17.72 -1.08 -24.72
C LEU A 222 17.34 -2.00 -25.89
N THR A 223 16.22 -2.71 -25.82
CA THR A 223 15.74 -3.60 -26.89
C THR A 223 14.29 -3.29 -27.21
N VAL A 224 14.04 -2.18 -27.91
CA VAL A 224 12.74 -1.96 -28.56
C VAL A 224 12.79 -2.70 -29.90
N SER A 225 12.60 -4.01 -29.86
CA SER A 225 12.32 -4.81 -31.05
C SER A 225 10.80 -4.91 -31.19
N GLN A 226 10.26 -4.74 -32.41
CA GLN A 226 8.82 -4.87 -32.68
C GLN A 226 8.29 -6.32 -32.54
N HIS A 227 9.10 -7.26 -32.04
CA HIS A 227 8.83 -8.69 -31.95
C HIS A 227 9.14 -9.28 -30.57
N ASP A 228 8.98 -8.48 -29.51
CA ASP A 228 9.03 -9.03 -28.15
C ASP A 228 7.62 -9.46 -27.75
N ASP A 229 7.40 -10.77 -27.58
CA ASP A 229 6.10 -11.34 -27.20
C ASP A 229 5.65 -10.92 -25.77
N HIS A 230 6.50 -10.21 -25.02
CA HIS A 230 6.29 -9.78 -23.64
C HIS A 230 6.77 -8.34 -23.44
N GLY A 231 6.01 -7.51 -22.71
CA GLY A 231 6.38 -6.10 -22.47
C GLY A 231 5.42 -5.37 -21.53
N VAL A 232 5.54 -4.04 -21.44
CA VAL A 232 4.65 -3.18 -20.65
C VAL A 232 3.91 -2.20 -21.57
N VAL A 233 2.59 -2.17 -21.50
CA VAL A 233 1.71 -1.19 -22.17
C VAL A 233 1.18 -0.21 -21.13
N ILE A 234 1.19 1.08 -21.45
CA ILE A 234 0.59 2.13 -20.61
C ILE A 234 -0.76 2.54 -21.21
N ARG A 235 -1.79 2.61 -20.37
CA ARG A 235 -3.13 3.11 -20.71
C ARG A 235 -3.42 4.38 -19.88
N HIS A 236 -4.12 5.31 -20.50
CA HIS A 236 -4.55 6.60 -19.97
C HIS A 236 -6.04 6.81 -20.28
#